data_AF-A0A7C9CWH9-F1
#
_entry.id   AF-A0A7C9CWH9-F1
#
_cell.length_a   1.000
_cell.length_b   1.000
_cell.length_c   1.000
_cell.angle_alpha   90.00
_cell.angle_beta   90.00
_cell.angle_gamma   90.00
#
_symmetry.space_group_name_H-M   'P 1'
#
loop_
_entity.id
_entity.type
_entity.pdbx_description
1 polymer ?
#
loop_
_entity_poly.entity_id
_entity_poly.type
_entity_poly.pdbx_seq_one_letter_code
_entity_poly.pdbx_strand_id
1 'polypeptide(L)'
;LLPVLSNAQILSVSLLMAKNAVVLAVMAVVVAAVLVAEAKAACDPMQLMPCAGAFLSGSKPSSQCCAKLREQKPCLCEYKKNPQYQSYVTSPIAKRIATACQVTVDC
;
A
#
# COMPACT_ATOMS: atom_id res chain seq x y z
N LEU A 1 -18.01 2.58 7.39
CA LEU A 1 -18.64 2.34 8.69
C LEU A 1 -18.91 0.85 8.85
N LEU A 2 -17.98 0.11 9.42
CA LEU A 2 -18.25 -1.10 10.19
C LEU A 2 -17.36 -1.00 11.44
N PRO A 3 -17.87 -1.42 12.59
CA PRO A 3 -18.30 -0.46 13.60
C PRO A 3 -17.25 -0.34 14.71
N VAL A 4 -17.06 0.89 15.16
CA VAL A 4 -16.42 1.19 16.44
C VAL A 4 -17.34 0.60 17.51
N LEU A 5 -17.00 -0.60 17.98
CA LEU A 5 -17.71 -1.28 19.07
C LEU A 5 -17.68 -0.37 20.30
N SER A 6 -18.86 0.00 20.80
CA SER A 6 -19.00 0.89 21.97
C SER A 6 -18.35 0.28 23.21
N ASN A 7 -17.75 1.09 24.08
CA ASN A 7 -16.97 0.66 25.27
C ASN A 7 -17.68 -0.40 26.15
N ALA A 8 -19.01 -0.44 26.14
CA ALA A 8 -19.80 -1.44 26.87
C ALA A 8 -19.64 -2.88 26.34
N GLN A 9 -19.37 -3.05 25.04
CA GLN A 9 -19.14 -4.38 24.43
C GLN A 9 -17.74 -4.94 24.77
N ILE A 10 -16.78 -4.10 25.18
CA ILE A 10 -15.43 -4.52 25.57
C ILE A 10 -15.43 -5.13 26.99
N LEU A 11 -16.28 -4.61 27.88
CA LEU A 11 -16.43 -5.09 29.25
C LEU A 11 -17.06 -6.48 29.33
N SER A 12 -18.06 -6.78 28.50
CA SER A 12 -18.69 -8.11 28.44
C SER A 12 -17.74 -9.18 27.86
N VAL A 13 -16.93 -8.78 26.87
CA VAL A 13 -15.89 -9.65 26.31
C VAL A 13 -14.83 -9.95 27.37
N SER A 14 -14.38 -8.97 28.15
CA SER A 14 -13.35 -9.17 29.18
C SER A 14 -13.76 -10.15 30.30
N LEU A 15 -15.04 -10.17 30.70
CA LEU A 15 -15.54 -11.06 31.75
C LEU A 15 -15.60 -12.55 31.32
N LEU A 16 -15.70 -12.82 30.01
CA LEU A 16 -15.69 -14.16 29.43
C LEU A 16 -14.27 -14.72 29.21
N MET A 17 -13.23 -13.88 29.34
CA MET A 17 -11.84 -14.20 28.96
C MET A 17 -10.97 -14.73 30.10
N ALA A 18 -11.54 -14.99 31.27
CA ALA A 18 -10.77 -15.44 32.45
C ALA A 18 -10.41 -16.93 32.44
N LYS A 19 -10.92 -17.75 31.49
CA LYS A 19 -10.76 -19.22 31.54
C LYS A 19 -9.85 -19.87 30.52
N ASN A 20 -9.59 -19.27 29.35
CA ASN A 20 -8.81 -19.95 28.32
C ASN A 20 -7.72 -19.04 27.73
N ALA A 21 -6.58 -18.96 28.42
CA ALA A 21 -5.38 -18.27 27.94
C ALA A 21 -4.93 -18.71 26.52
N VAL A 22 -5.23 -19.96 26.14
CA VAL A 22 -4.96 -20.50 24.80
C VAL A 22 -5.80 -19.80 23.72
N VAL A 23 -7.06 -19.50 24.01
CA VAL A 23 -7.96 -18.81 23.07
C VAL A 23 -7.51 -17.36 22.86
N LEU A 24 -7.06 -16.70 23.94
CA LEU A 24 -6.44 -15.36 23.87
C LEU A 24 -5.17 -15.35 23.00
N ALA A 25 -4.29 -16.33 23.16
CA ALA A 25 -3.07 -16.42 22.37
C ALA A 25 -3.36 -16.64 20.88
N VAL A 26 -4.30 -17.54 20.55
CA VAL A 26 -4.71 -17.80 19.15
C VAL A 26 -5.36 -16.56 18.53
N MET A 27 -6.23 -15.87 19.26
CA MET A 27 -6.86 -14.63 18.79
C MET A 27 -5.84 -13.51 18.59
N ALA A 28 -4.85 -13.37 19.48
CA ALA A 28 -3.76 -12.40 19.33
C ALA A 28 -2.93 -12.65 18.06
N VAL A 29 -2.65 -13.90 17.72
CA VAL A 29 -1.93 -14.27 16.48
C VAL A 29 -2.77 -13.97 15.25
N VAL A 30 -4.08 -14.27 15.27
CA VAL A 30 -4.99 -13.98 14.15
C VAL A 30 -5.14 -12.47 13.95
N VAL A 31 -5.27 -11.69 15.02
CA VAL A 31 -5.33 -10.23 14.95
C VAL A 31 -4.01 -9.67 14.41
N ALA A 32 -2.85 -10.14 14.89
CA ALA A 32 -1.56 -9.73 14.36
C ALA A 32 -1.42 -10.01 12.85
N ALA A 33 -1.92 -11.16 12.36
CA ALA A 33 -1.92 -11.48 10.94
C ALA A 33 -2.85 -10.57 10.12
N VAL A 34 -4.00 -10.16 10.66
CA VAL A 34 -4.96 -9.27 9.99
C VAL A 34 -4.51 -7.80 10.02
N LEU A 35 -3.73 -7.38 11.01
CA LEU A 35 -3.14 -6.03 11.09
C LEU A 35 -2.03 -5.80 10.05
N VAL A 36 -1.49 -6.88 9.45
CA VAL A 36 -0.63 -6.82 8.26
C VAL A 36 -1.47 -6.74 6.98
N ALA A 37 -2.76 -6.39 7.08
CA ALA A 37 -3.50 -5.89 5.93
C ALA A 37 -2.78 -4.63 5.44
N GLU A 38 -1.95 -4.83 4.41
CA GLU A 38 -1.29 -3.78 3.66
C GLU A 38 -2.33 -2.70 3.42
N ALA A 39 -2.15 -1.54 4.08
CA ALA A 39 -2.93 -0.37 3.75
C ALA A 39 -2.67 -0.16 2.26
N LYS A 40 -3.64 -0.53 1.41
CA LYS A 40 -3.58 -0.22 -0.01
C LYS A 40 -3.27 1.26 -0.05
N ALA A 41 -2.08 1.61 -0.54
CA ALA A 41 -1.77 3.00 -0.78
C ALA A 41 -2.93 3.51 -1.63
N ALA A 42 -3.67 4.49 -1.12
CA ALA A 42 -4.68 5.15 -1.91
C ALA A 42 -4.02 5.57 -3.23
N CYS A 43 -4.69 5.32 -4.36
CA CYS A 43 -4.15 5.66 -5.68
C CYS A 43 -4.00 7.17 -5.80
N ASP A 44 -2.85 7.66 -5.33
CA ASP A 44 -2.47 9.05 -5.31
C ASP A 44 -1.12 9.21 -6.02
N PRO A 45 -1.10 9.80 -7.23
CA PRO A 45 0.13 10.00 -7.98
C PRO A 45 1.13 10.92 -7.25
N MET A 46 0.69 11.75 -6.28
CA MET A 46 1.60 12.59 -5.50
C MET A 46 2.55 11.77 -4.62
N GLN A 47 2.20 10.53 -4.27
CA GLN A 47 3.12 9.67 -3.52
C GLN A 47 4.34 9.23 -4.36
N LEU A 48 4.32 9.43 -5.68
CA LEU A 48 5.45 9.19 -6.57
C LEU A 48 6.40 10.40 -6.68
N MET A 49 6.15 11.50 -5.95
CA MET A 49 7.05 12.67 -5.91
C MET A 49 8.52 12.33 -5.63
N PRO A 50 8.88 11.31 -4.81
CA PRO A 50 10.28 10.90 -4.65
C PRO A 50 10.97 10.44 -5.94
N CYS A 51 10.22 10.13 -6.99
CA CYS A 51 10.73 9.80 -8.33
C CYS A 51 10.97 11.03 -9.22
N ALA A 52 10.53 12.24 -8.82
CA ALA A 52 10.62 13.44 -9.65
C ALA A 52 12.06 13.74 -10.10
N GLY A 53 13.05 13.55 -9.22
CA GLY A 53 14.47 13.72 -9.58
C GLY A 53 14.89 12.78 -10.71
N ALA A 54 14.56 11.49 -10.61
CA ALA A 54 14.85 10.50 -11.65
C ALA A 54 14.09 10.79 -12.95
N PHE A 55 12.87 11.32 -12.85
CA PHE A 55 12.05 11.67 -14.00
C PHE A 55 12.58 12.90 -14.75
N LEU A 56 12.93 13.97 -14.04
CA LEU A 56 13.37 15.24 -14.62
C LEU A 56 14.82 15.20 -15.14
N SER A 57 15.71 14.53 -14.40
CA SER A 57 17.15 14.51 -14.71
C SER A 57 17.62 13.23 -15.40
N GLY A 58 16.76 12.20 -15.50
CA GLY A 58 17.16 10.87 -15.99
C GLY A 58 18.12 10.13 -15.06
N SER A 59 18.32 10.61 -13.84
CA SER A 59 19.16 9.98 -12.82
C SER A 59 18.56 8.66 -12.30
N LYS A 60 19.38 7.88 -11.58
CA LYS A 60 18.94 6.62 -11.00
C LYS A 60 17.86 6.87 -9.94
N PRO A 61 16.75 6.10 -9.92
CA PRO A 61 15.72 6.24 -8.89
C PRO A 61 16.27 5.94 -7.49
N SER A 62 15.82 6.73 -6.52
CA SER A 62 16.13 6.53 -5.10
C SER A 62 15.43 5.27 -4.57
N SER A 63 15.92 4.74 -3.44
CA SER A 63 15.26 3.63 -2.74
C SER A 63 13.81 3.97 -2.36
N GLN A 64 13.57 5.21 -1.93
CA GLN A 64 12.24 5.72 -1.60
C GLN A 64 11.33 5.80 -2.83
N CYS A 65 11.84 6.25 -3.98
CA CYS A 65 11.09 6.22 -5.23
C CYS A 65 10.64 4.80 -5.57
N CYS A 66 11.56 3.83 -5.54
CA CYS A 66 11.21 2.45 -5.86
C CYS A 66 10.26 1.82 -4.84
N ALA A 67 10.36 2.16 -3.55
CA ALA A 67 9.41 1.72 -2.54
C ALA A 67 7.99 2.23 -2.86
N LYS A 68 7.84 3.53 -3.08
CA LYS A 68 6.54 4.13 -3.42
C LYS A 68 5.98 3.65 -4.76
N LEU A 69 6.83 3.44 -5.76
CA LEU A 69 6.39 2.89 -7.03
C LEU A 69 5.87 1.45 -6.90
N ARG A 70 6.47 0.63 -6.02
CA ARG A 70 6.00 -0.73 -5.73
C ARG A 70 4.68 -0.73 -4.97
N GLU A 71 4.52 0.13 -3.97
CA GLU A 71 3.27 0.32 -3.24
C GLU A 71 2.11 0.69 -4.19
N GLN A 72 2.41 1.46 -5.24
CA GLN A 72 1.45 1.94 -6.23
C GLN A 72 1.16 0.96 -7.38
N LYS A 73 1.80 -0.21 -7.43
CA LYS A 73 1.56 -1.25 -8.45
C LYS A 73 0.08 -1.47 -8.81
N PRO A 74 -0.85 -1.66 -7.87
CA PRO A 74 -2.27 -1.88 -8.20
C PRO A 74 -2.93 -0.70 -8.92
N CYS A 75 -2.38 0.51 -8.82
CA CYS A 75 -2.92 1.73 -9.41
C CYS A 75 -2.35 2.05 -10.81
N LEU A 76 -1.23 1.43 -11.21
CA LEU A 76 -0.51 1.81 -12.43
C LEU A 76 -1.36 1.63 -13.70
N CYS A 77 -2.25 0.65 -13.71
CA CYS A 77 -3.19 0.45 -14.82
C CYS A 77 -4.25 1.54 -14.92
N GLU A 78 -4.69 2.06 -13.77
CA GLU A 78 -5.63 3.17 -13.72
C GLU A 78 -4.96 4.45 -14.23
N TYR A 79 -3.72 4.72 -13.83
CA TYR A 79 -2.94 5.84 -14.36
C TYR A 79 -2.69 5.72 -15.86
N LYS A 80 -2.46 4.50 -16.38
CA LYS A 80 -2.29 4.25 -17.83
C LYS A 80 -3.56 4.52 -18.63
N LYS A 81 -4.74 4.22 -18.06
CA LYS A 81 -6.05 4.44 -18.70
C LYS A 81 -6.52 5.88 -18.59
N ASN A 82 -6.10 6.61 -17.57
CA ASN A 82 -6.47 8.00 -17.36
C ASN A 82 -5.71 8.92 -18.34
N PRO A 83 -6.38 9.63 -19.26
CA PRO A 83 -5.73 10.51 -20.25
C PRO A 83 -4.83 11.59 -19.63
N GLN A 84 -5.14 12.04 -18.40
CA GLN A 84 -4.35 13.04 -17.67
C GLN A 84 -2.96 12.52 -17.28
N TYR A 85 -2.83 11.21 -17.02
CA TYR A 85 -1.61 10.59 -16.54
C TYR A 85 -0.92 9.71 -17.58
N GLN A 86 -1.64 9.31 -18.63
CA GLN A 86 -1.19 8.39 -19.67
C GLN A 86 0.15 8.79 -20.28
N SER A 87 0.32 10.06 -20.64
CA SER A 87 1.56 10.57 -21.24
C SER A 87 2.77 10.43 -20.32
N TYR A 88 2.59 10.60 -19.01
CA TYR A 88 3.65 10.44 -18.02
C TYR A 88 4.02 8.97 -17.83
N VAL A 89 3.04 8.09 -17.63
CA VAL A 89 3.29 6.67 -17.32
C VAL A 89 3.70 5.82 -18.52
N THR A 90 3.38 6.24 -19.74
CA THR A 90 3.80 5.56 -20.97
C THR A 90 5.11 6.09 -21.55
N SER A 91 5.65 7.18 -20.98
CA SER A 91 6.90 7.79 -21.43
C SER A 91 8.11 6.83 -21.34
N PRO A 92 9.14 7.00 -22.18
CA PRO A 92 10.37 6.21 -22.09
C PRO A 92 11.05 6.29 -20.72
N ILE A 93 10.98 7.47 -20.08
CA ILE A 93 11.57 7.71 -18.75
C ILE A 93 10.82 6.92 -17.68
N ALA A 94 9.48 6.95 -17.68
CA ALA A 94 8.69 6.16 -16.74
C ALA A 94 8.96 4.65 -16.89
N LYS A 95 9.04 4.15 -18.12
CA LYS A 95 9.39 2.75 -18.39
C LYS A 95 10.77 2.39 -17.84
N ARG A 96 11.78 3.24 -18.05
CA ARG A 96 13.13 3.05 -17.51
C ARG A 96 13.12 3.02 -15.98
N ILE A 97 12.39 3.93 -15.32
CA ILE A 97 12.27 3.97 -13.86
C ILE A 97 11.60 2.68 -13.34
N ALA A 98 10.51 2.26 -13.99
CA ALA A 98 9.81 1.03 -13.64
C ALA A 98 10.73 -0.20 -13.74
N THR A 99 11.49 -0.33 -14.85
CA THR A 99 12.48 -1.40 -15.02
C THR A 99 13.56 -1.34 -13.94
N ALA A 100 14.13 -0.16 -13.66
CA ALA A 100 15.16 0.01 -12.64
C ALA A 100 14.67 -0.35 -11.22
N CYS A 101 13.38 -0.13 -10.94
CA CYS A 101 12.74 -0.48 -9.67
C CYS A 101 12.13 -1.90 -9.63
N GLN A 102 12.27 -2.68 -10.72
CA GLN A 102 11.69 -4.02 -10.87
C GLN A 102 10.16 -4.02 -10.72
N VAL A 103 9.51 -3.03 -11.33
CA VAL A 103 8.07 -2.87 -11.38
C VAL A 103 7.61 -3.17 -12.80
N THR A 104 6.84 -4.25 -12.97
CA THR A 104 6.12 -4.53 -14.22
C THR A 104 4.74 -3.86 -14.16
N VAL A 105 4.31 -3.31 -15.30
CA VAL A 105 3.00 -2.70 -15.47
C VAL A 105 2.19 -3.61 -16.37
N ASP A 106 1.69 -4.69 -15.77
CA ASP A 106 0.87 -5.69 -16.46
C ASP A 106 -0.60 -5.26 -16.35
N CYS A 107 -1.05 -4.62 -17.42
CA CYS A 107 -2.41 -4.18 -17.71
C CYS A 107 -2.73 -4.63 -19.13
#